data_AF-A0A2I8VRP1-F1
#
_entry.id   AF-A0A2I8VRP1-F1
#
_cell.length_a   1.000
_cell.length_b   1.000
_cell.length_c   1.000
_cell.angle_alpha   90.00
_cell.angle_beta   90.00
_cell.angle_gamma   90.00
#
_symmetry.space_group_name_H-M   'P 1'
#
loop_
_entity.id
_entity.type
_entity.pdbx_description
1 polymer ?
#
loop_
_entity_poly.entity_id
_entity_poly.type
_entity_poly.pdbx_seq_one_letter_code
_entity_poly.pdbx_strand_id
1 'polypeptide(L)'
;MTASKADLWTTWLDDTLLEDIRDPSQPDPVPFLTTVDEELATTNALDSYRYGKNDGEYLYLIYLADGPINTPSDITPVYVGESRNIGSRIYQHYKKIDEALPVDDWEDDGSWGSFSKYDHIAAVREAAHSQLYVWILDVETLDACPYGVETYRQELEAKLIGFIYAHPEYRRTMTNREFVPNQVLHEIGLAGHNWLTAESRKQGTADVPPRYDLLTDHDSKAELWTHWLKRYVYPDFVDESTVDPIPLFETDDQLQVALTDSSRLKRSDAIDERIRTEGRKCVHSGGVRDAGYEGLLYLMFQLVDTDGRDRLTIVPRYIGKAEAYGKKNELSANFTEIAAERSSTRSFARWGDGNYWHVGELSMALFEDDTRKVPWASELFEQGTHRLKEPVYLWVKAWNQELHTGPYGYDAYLAEVEPQLIGVAQAAFPDRLLNKSDVPDDAPIKTTEFSFEAVR
;
A
#
# COMPACT_ATOMS: atom_id res chain seq x y z
N MET A 1 3.97 19.39 -21.92
CA MET A 1 4.83 18.42 -21.23
C MET A 1 3.95 17.72 -20.23
N THR A 2 4.02 16.39 -20.13
CA THR A 2 3.33 15.63 -19.10
C THR A 2 3.86 16.04 -17.73
N ALA A 3 2.96 16.30 -16.78
CA ALA A 3 3.29 16.75 -15.43
C ALA A 3 4.14 15.70 -14.69
N SER A 4 5.17 16.12 -13.97
CA SER A 4 5.93 15.27 -13.05
C SER A 4 5.15 15.02 -11.75
N LYS A 5 5.62 14.12 -10.88
CA LYS A 5 5.00 13.93 -9.55
C LYS A 5 5.06 15.22 -8.70
N ALA A 6 6.12 16.02 -8.86
CA ALA A 6 6.24 17.33 -8.22
C ALA A 6 5.17 18.30 -8.70
N ASP A 7 4.93 18.35 -10.01
CA ASP A 7 3.88 19.17 -10.61
C ASP A 7 2.50 18.72 -10.09
N LEU A 8 2.23 17.41 -10.08
CA LEU A 8 0.97 16.87 -9.57
C LEU A 8 0.71 17.19 -8.09
N TRP A 9 1.74 17.09 -7.24
CA TRP A 9 1.64 17.46 -5.83
C TRP A 9 1.40 18.96 -5.65
N THR A 10 2.12 19.78 -6.40
CA THR A 10 2.03 21.25 -6.34
C THR A 10 0.64 21.72 -6.78
N THR A 11 0.16 21.23 -7.92
CA THR A 11 -1.18 21.52 -8.43
C THR A 11 -2.25 21.06 -7.45
N TRP A 12 -2.11 19.84 -6.90
CA TRP A 12 -3.05 19.33 -5.90
C TRP A 12 -3.16 20.24 -4.69
N LEU A 13 -2.04 20.70 -4.13
CA LEU A 13 -2.07 21.63 -2.99
C LEU A 13 -2.69 22.99 -3.36
N ASP A 14 -2.43 23.50 -4.56
CA ASP A 14 -2.96 24.79 -5.01
C ASP A 14 -4.48 24.75 -5.23
N ASP A 15 -4.96 23.67 -5.84
CA ASP A 15 -6.38 23.44 -6.18
C ASP A 15 -7.20 22.88 -5.01
N THR A 16 -6.59 22.62 -3.84
CA THR A 16 -7.30 22.11 -2.67
C THR A 16 -6.95 22.91 -1.41
N LEU A 17 -5.92 22.52 -0.67
CA LEU A 17 -5.52 23.13 0.61
C LEU A 17 -5.38 24.66 0.52
N LEU A 18 -4.72 25.17 -0.52
CA LEU A 18 -4.53 26.62 -0.66
C LEU A 18 -5.79 27.35 -1.10
N GLU A 19 -6.71 26.70 -1.81
CA GLU A 19 -8.04 27.25 -2.06
C GLU A 19 -8.80 27.43 -0.73
N ASP A 20 -8.79 26.41 0.13
CA ASP A 20 -9.39 26.50 1.46
C ASP A 20 -8.74 27.58 2.33
N ILE A 21 -7.40 27.70 2.32
CA ILE A 21 -6.69 28.76 3.05
C ILE A 21 -7.03 30.17 2.51
N ARG A 22 -7.30 30.31 1.22
CA ARG A 22 -7.62 31.60 0.58
C ARG A 22 -9.10 31.97 0.75
N ASP A 23 -9.99 31.00 0.96
CA ASP A 23 -11.40 31.25 1.19
C ASP A 23 -11.65 31.73 2.63
N PRO A 24 -12.05 33.01 2.84
CA PRO A 24 -12.33 33.52 4.18
C PRO A 24 -13.55 32.86 4.86
N SER A 25 -14.33 32.06 4.13
CA SER A 25 -15.42 31.26 4.69
C SER A 25 -14.96 29.95 5.31
N GLN A 26 -13.75 29.48 4.97
CA GLN A 26 -13.13 28.29 5.53
C GLN A 26 -12.33 28.65 6.79
N PRO A 27 -12.20 27.70 7.74
CA PRO A 27 -11.46 27.93 8.98
C PRO A 27 -9.94 27.72 8.82
N ASP A 28 -9.47 27.32 7.64
CA ASP A 28 -8.09 26.98 7.35
C ASP A 28 -7.18 28.23 7.25
N PRO A 29 -5.91 28.14 7.67
CA PRO A 29 -5.25 26.97 8.25
C PRO A 29 -5.62 26.75 9.73
N VAL A 30 -5.86 25.50 10.13
CA VAL A 30 -6.30 25.15 11.50
C VAL A 30 -5.14 24.64 12.36
N PRO A 31 -4.68 25.38 13.40
CA PRO A 31 -3.58 24.93 14.25
C PRO A 31 -3.93 23.65 15.02
N PHE A 32 -3.04 22.66 14.99
CA PHE A 32 -3.29 21.35 15.61
C PHE A 32 -3.14 21.38 17.13
N LEU A 33 -1.97 21.78 17.61
CA LEU A 33 -1.55 21.63 19.00
C LEU A 33 -1.11 22.97 19.58
N THR A 34 -1.29 23.14 20.87
CA THR A 34 -0.80 24.28 21.67
C THR A 34 -0.25 23.78 23.00
N THR A 35 0.39 24.66 23.76
CA THR A 35 0.87 24.37 25.12
C THR A 35 0.12 25.26 26.10
N VAL A 36 -0.52 24.65 27.10
CA VAL A 36 -1.23 25.33 28.19
C VAL A 36 -0.68 24.81 29.50
N ASP A 37 -0.18 25.69 30.36
CA ASP A 37 0.42 25.31 31.65
C ASP A 37 1.51 24.22 31.53
N GLU A 38 2.36 24.33 30.50
CA GLU A 38 3.43 23.36 30.15
C GLU A 38 2.94 21.98 29.65
N GLU A 39 1.63 21.77 29.53
CA GLU A 39 1.02 20.54 28.99
C GLU A 39 0.58 20.71 27.53
N LEU A 40 0.66 19.64 26.73
CA LEU A 40 0.20 19.64 25.35
C LEU A 40 -1.33 19.55 25.30
N ALA A 41 -1.95 20.43 24.51
CA ALA A 41 -3.40 20.45 24.31
C ALA A 41 -3.75 20.64 22.82
N THR A 42 -4.97 20.27 22.45
CA THR A 42 -5.57 20.66 21.16
C THR A 42 -6.01 22.12 21.19
N THR A 43 -6.07 22.78 20.04
CA THR A 43 -6.55 24.16 19.96
C THR A 43 -8.08 24.24 19.91
N ASN A 44 -8.64 25.35 20.40
CA ASN A 44 -10.08 25.63 20.27
C ASN A 44 -10.53 25.70 18.79
N ALA A 45 -9.63 26.13 17.89
CA ALA A 45 -9.88 26.15 16.45
C ALA A 45 -10.06 24.73 15.92
N LEU A 46 -9.17 23.80 16.30
CA LEU A 46 -9.29 22.39 15.93
C LEU A 46 -10.57 21.76 16.49
N ASP A 47 -10.89 22.03 17.76
CA ASP A 47 -12.09 21.51 18.40
C ASP A 47 -13.37 21.94 17.67
N SER A 48 -13.39 23.18 17.17
CA SER A 48 -14.48 23.69 16.33
C SER A 48 -14.46 23.04 14.94
N TYR A 49 -13.29 22.93 14.31
CA TYR A 49 -13.12 22.43 12.94
C TYR A 49 -13.56 20.97 12.76
N ARG A 50 -13.28 20.13 13.76
CA ARG A 50 -13.65 18.70 13.73
C ARG A 50 -15.10 18.44 14.13
N TYR A 51 -15.79 19.41 14.73
CA TYR A 51 -17.14 19.22 15.23
C TYR A 51 -18.13 19.09 14.07
N GLY A 52 -18.93 18.01 14.08
CA GLY A 52 -19.91 17.74 13.02
C GLY A 52 -19.36 16.99 11.80
N LYS A 53 -18.04 16.75 11.70
CA LYS A 53 -17.42 15.89 10.67
C LYS A 53 -17.40 14.42 11.09
N ASN A 54 -18.52 13.89 11.57
CA ASN A 54 -18.65 12.47 11.92
C ASN A 54 -19.45 11.77 10.80
N ASP A 55 -18.97 10.61 10.36
CA ASP A 55 -19.63 9.76 9.35
C ASP A 55 -19.58 10.31 7.91
N GLY A 56 -18.40 10.73 7.44
CA GLY A 56 -18.14 11.14 6.04
C GLY A 56 -17.00 10.33 5.38
N GLU A 57 -16.53 10.76 4.22
CA GLU A 57 -15.36 10.16 3.54
C GLU A 57 -14.20 11.15 3.57
N TYR A 58 -13.44 11.19 4.66
CA TYR A 58 -12.43 12.24 4.85
C TYR A 58 -11.00 11.76 4.57
N LEU A 59 -10.23 12.65 3.96
CA LEU A 59 -8.78 12.66 3.97
C LEU A 59 -8.32 13.83 4.86
N TYR A 60 -7.18 13.68 5.54
CA TYR A 60 -6.57 14.77 6.28
C TYR A 60 -5.07 14.80 6.11
N LEU A 61 -4.51 16.01 6.21
CA LEU A 61 -3.09 16.28 6.20
C LEU A 61 -2.71 16.96 7.52
N ILE A 62 -1.71 16.40 8.21
CA ILE A 62 -0.95 17.09 9.24
C ILE A 62 0.30 17.66 8.56
N TYR A 63 0.53 18.96 8.73
CA TYR A 63 1.64 19.65 8.07
C TYR A 63 2.23 20.75 8.95
N LEU A 64 3.50 21.07 8.69
CA LEU A 64 4.18 22.24 9.22
C LEU A 64 4.07 23.39 8.22
N ALA A 65 3.86 24.60 8.73
CA ALA A 65 3.96 25.82 7.94
C ALA A 65 4.31 27.02 8.83
N ASP A 66 5.02 27.97 8.25
CA ASP A 66 5.27 29.29 8.84
C ASP A 66 4.39 30.34 8.16
N GLY A 67 3.75 31.21 8.95
CA GLY A 67 2.86 32.23 8.39
C GLY A 67 3.62 33.32 7.64
N PRO A 68 3.06 33.91 6.56
CA PRO A 68 1.82 33.54 5.85
C PRO A 68 2.02 32.40 4.82
N ILE A 69 1.04 31.50 4.71
CA ILE A 69 1.02 30.37 3.76
C ILE A 69 0.44 30.86 2.43
N ASN A 70 1.25 30.97 1.38
CA ASN A 70 0.80 31.52 0.09
C ASN A 70 0.99 30.54 -1.07
N THR A 71 1.96 29.65 -0.95
CA THR A 71 2.44 28.76 -2.01
C THR A 71 2.58 27.33 -1.50
N PRO A 72 2.52 26.31 -2.38
CA PRO A 72 2.72 24.92 -1.98
C PRO A 72 4.05 24.65 -1.26
N SER A 73 5.10 25.42 -1.59
CA SER A 73 6.41 25.31 -0.92
C SER A 73 6.43 25.80 0.52
N ASP A 74 5.39 26.52 0.98
CA ASP A 74 5.26 26.94 2.38
C ASP A 74 4.74 25.81 3.29
N ILE A 75 4.35 24.67 2.69
CA ILE A 75 3.75 23.52 3.38
C ILE A 75 4.75 22.37 3.40
N THR A 76 5.12 21.92 4.60
CA THR A 76 5.90 20.71 4.80
C THR A 76 4.98 19.59 5.31
N PRO A 77 4.64 18.58 4.49
CA PRO A 77 3.79 17.48 4.92
C PRO A 77 4.46 16.62 6.00
N VAL A 78 3.66 16.20 6.99
CA VAL A 78 4.12 15.37 8.11
C VAL A 78 3.37 14.04 8.15
N TYR A 79 2.06 14.05 7.91
CA TYR A 79 1.26 12.83 7.89
C TYR A 79 0.00 13.01 7.04
N VAL A 80 -0.28 12.04 6.17
CA VAL A 80 -1.57 11.92 5.47
C VAL A 80 -2.35 10.78 6.11
N GLY A 81 -3.66 10.95 6.26
CA GLY A 81 -4.50 9.83 6.66
C GLY A 81 -5.92 9.93 6.13
N GLU A 82 -6.65 8.85 6.28
CA GLU A 82 -8.07 8.76 5.95
C GLU A 82 -8.90 8.36 7.19
N SER A 83 -10.17 8.76 7.22
CA SER A 83 -11.12 8.30 8.25
C SER A 83 -12.57 8.59 7.89
N ARG A 84 -13.48 7.71 8.30
CA ARG A 84 -14.93 8.04 8.36
C ARG A 84 -15.32 8.85 9.58
N ASN A 85 -14.50 8.79 10.62
CA ASN A 85 -14.71 9.48 11.89
C ASN A 85 -13.49 10.35 12.18
N ILE A 86 -13.45 11.53 11.56
CA ILE A 86 -12.25 12.38 11.61
C ILE A 86 -12.05 12.96 13.02
N GLY A 87 -13.15 13.29 13.71
CA GLY A 87 -13.12 13.85 15.06
C GLY A 87 -12.43 12.92 16.07
N SER A 88 -12.77 11.62 16.05
CA SER A 88 -12.09 10.62 16.88
C SER A 88 -10.66 10.36 16.41
N ARG A 89 -10.43 10.32 15.09
CA ARG A 89 -9.11 9.98 14.53
C ARG A 89 -8.06 11.03 14.88
N ILE A 90 -8.36 12.31 14.69
CA ILE A 90 -7.44 13.42 15.03
C ILE A 90 -7.17 13.47 16.53
N TYR A 91 -8.19 13.24 17.37
CA TYR A 91 -8.01 13.19 18.82
C TYR A 91 -7.08 12.07 19.27
N GLN A 92 -7.17 10.90 18.63
CA GLN A 92 -6.27 9.79 18.88
C GLN A 92 -4.83 10.13 18.49
N HIS A 93 -4.62 10.92 17.43
CA HIS A 93 -3.29 11.40 17.09
C HIS A 93 -2.74 12.31 18.17
N TYR A 94 -3.53 13.29 18.64
CA TYR A 94 -3.13 14.14 19.77
C TYR A 94 -2.68 13.31 20.97
N LYS A 95 -3.52 12.38 21.46
CA LYS A 95 -3.20 11.57 22.64
C LYS A 95 -1.89 10.80 22.49
N LYS A 96 -1.67 10.20 21.32
CA LYS A 96 -0.46 9.40 21.09
C LYS A 96 0.79 10.24 20.86
N ILE A 97 0.65 11.48 20.38
CA ILE A 97 1.75 12.45 20.31
C ILE A 97 2.09 12.93 21.72
N ASP A 98 1.09 13.21 22.56
CA ASP A 98 1.27 13.58 23.96
C ASP A 98 1.98 12.47 24.75
N GLU A 99 1.53 11.22 24.60
CA GLU A 99 2.17 10.03 25.18
C GLU A 99 3.61 9.80 24.70
N ALA A 100 3.99 10.37 23.55
CA ALA A 100 5.33 10.26 22.96
C ALA A 100 6.30 11.37 23.41
N LEU A 101 5.85 12.32 24.23
CA LEU A 101 6.67 13.41 24.75
C LEU A 101 7.08 13.19 26.22
N PRO A 102 8.28 13.67 26.63
CA PRO A 102 9.30 14.33 25.82
C PRO A 102 10.13 13.34 24.98
N VAL A 103 10.65 13.74 23.82
CA VAL A 103 11.38 12.80 22.94
C VAL A 103 12.74 12.36 23.48
N ASP A 104 13.31 13.12 24.42
CA ASP A 104 14.59 12.81 25.07
C ASP A 104 14.51 11.64 26.06
N ASP A 105 13.31 11.32 26.56
CA ASP A 105 13.07 10.18 27.46
C ASP A 105 12.88 8.86 26.69
N TRP A 106 13.04 8.89 25.36
CA TRP A 106 12.90 7.72 24.52
C TRP A 106 14.06 6.73 24.71
N GLU A 107 13.75 5.55 25.24
CA GLU A 107 14.67 4.41 25.28
C GLU A 107 14.40 3.45 24.13
N ASP A 108 15.42 3.18 23.30
CA ASP A 108 15.38 2.03 22.39
C ASP A 108 15.45 0.74 23.22
N ASP A 109 14.28 0.20 23.54
CA ASP A 109 14.12 -1.02 24.31
C ASP A 109 14.47 -2.30 23.52
N GLY A 110 14.95 -2.14 22.27
CA GLY A 110 15.24 -3.24 21.35
C GLY A 110 13.99 -4.00 20.91
N SER A 111 12.79 -3.52 21.27
CA SER A 111 11.51 -4.09 20.89
C SER A 111 10.97 -3.40 19.64
N TRP A 112 9.81 -3.87 19.17
CA TRP A 112 9.31 -3.47 17.87
C TRP A 112 8.79 -2.03 17.86
N GLY A 113 9.39 -1.19 17.00
CA GLY A 113 8.88 0.16 16.81
C GLY A 113 9.07 1.03 18.05
N SER A 114 10.19 0.84 18.75
CA SER A 114 10.65 1.75 19.80
C SER A 114 10.48 3.19 19.32
N PHE A 115 10.90 3.51 18.09
CA PHE A 115 10.44 4.71 17.39
C PHE A 115 9.17 4.41 16.60
N SER A 116 8.02 4.79 17.12
CA SER A 116 6.69 4.70 16.52
C SER A 116 6.42 5.89 15.58
N LYS A 117 5.31 5.84 14.82
CA LYS A 117 4.95 6.98 13.95
C LYS A 117 4.62 8.23 14.79
N TYR A 118 4.18 8.03 16.02
CA TYR A 118 3.85 9.10 16.94
C TYR A 118 5.10 9.70 17.55
N ASP A 119 6.10 8.88 17.87
CA ASP A 119 7.43 9.36 18.28
C ASP A 119 8.08 10.17 17.15
N HIS A 120 7.87 9.76 15.90
CA HIS A 120 8.32 10.52 14.73
C HIS A 120 7.59 11.86 14.59
N ILE A 121 6.26 11.91 14.72
CA ILE A 121 5.52 13.18 14.68
C ILE A 121 5.93 14.09 15.84
N ALA A 122 6.12 13.55 17.05
CA ALA A 122 6.59 14.28 18.22
C ALA A 122 7.99 14.86 17.99
N ALA A 123 8.93 14.07 17.46
CA ALA A 123 10.27 14.54 17.11
C ALA A 123 10.25 15.62 16.03
N VAL A 124 9.41 15.48 15.00
CA VAL A 124 9.22 16.52 13.98
C VAL A 124 8.72 17.81 14.61
N ARG A 125 7.75 17.73 15.54
CA ARG A 125 7.25 18.88 16.28
C ARG A 125 8.33 19.56 17.12
N GLU A 126 9.08 18.81 17.92
CA GLU A 126 10.11 19.41 18.79
C GLU A 126 11.28 20.01 18.01
N ALA A 127 11.61 19.45 16.85
CA ALA A 127 12.65 19.98 15.98
C ALA A 127 12.19 21.20 15.14
N ALA A 128 10.88 21.36 14.92
CA ALA A 128 10.35 22.43 14.08
C ALA A 128 10.23 23.76 14.85
N HIS A 129 10.58 24.85 14.16
CA HIS A 129 10.23 26.20 14.62
C HIS A 129 8.82 26.61 14.19
N SER A 130 8.23 25.87 13.26
CA SER A 130 6.94 26.13 12.64
C SER A 130 5.80 25.45 13.39
N GLN A 131 4.59 26.00 13.26
CA GLN A 131 3.38 25.46 13.87
C GLN A 131 2.88 24.23 13.09
N LEU A 132 2.39 23.21 13.82
CA LEU A 132 1.65 22.10 13.22
C LEU A 132 0.19 22.51 12.97
N TYR A 133 -0.31 22.22 11.77
CA TYR A 133 -1.68 22.43 11.32
C TYR A 133 -2.32 21.11 10.92
N VAL A 134 -3.65 21.08 10.90
CA VAL A 134 -4.44 20.00 10.30
C VAL A 134 -5.37 20.58 9.25
N TRP A 135 -5.41 19.93 8.09
CA TRP A 135 -6.40 20.17 7.05
C TRP A 135 -7.25 18.93 6.84
N ILE A 136 -8.56 19.09 6.66
CA ILE A 136 -9.54 18.01 6.48
C ILE A 136 -10.31 18.22 5.18
N LEU A 137 -10.07 17.34 4.21
CA LEU A 137 -10.75 17.29 2.93
C LEU A 137 -11.88 16.27 2.95
N ASP A 138 -13.05 16.67 2.49
CA ASP A 138 -14.14 15.75 2.15
C ASP A 138 -13.89 15.18 0.75
N VAL A 139 -13.66 13.88 0.66
CA VAL A 139 -13.30 13.22 -0.60
C VAL A 139 -14.49 13.21 -1.56
N GLU A 140 -15.73 13.31 -1.07
CA GLU A 140 -16.93 13.35 -1.92
C GLU A 140 -17.06 14.67 -2.71
N THR A 141 -16.33 15.72 -2.34
CA THR A 141 -16.34 16.99 -3.07
C THR A 141 -15.35 17.02 -4.23
N LEU A 142 -14.58 15.95 -4.42
CA LEU A 142 -13.58 15.85 -5.49
C LEU A 142 -14.18 15.23 -6.75
N ASP A 143 -13.99 15.89 -7.89
CA ASP A 143 -14.28 15.29 -9.19
C ASP A 143 -13.23 14.22 -9.57
N ALA A 144 -11.97 14.44 -9.21
CA ALA A 144 -10.85 13.56 -9.55
C ALA A 144 -9.70 13.65 -8.53
N CYS A 145 -8.86 12.61 -8.48
CA CYS A 145 -7.56 12.66 -7.80
C CYS A 145 -6.50 13.38 -8.66
N PRO A 146 -5.27 13.61 -8.15
CA PRO A 146 -4.22 14.28 -8.92
C PRO A 146 -3.84 13.58 -10.25
N TYR A 147 -4.17 12.30 -10.43
CA TYR A 147 -3.98 11.61 -11.71
C TYR A 147 -5.10 11.88 -12.74
N GLY A 148 -6.08 12.73 -12.43
CA GLY A 148 -7.17 13.08 -13.34
C GLY A 148 -8.30 12.04 -13.46
N VAL A 149 -8.36 11.07 -12.53
CA VAL A 149 -9.40 10.03 -12.50
C VAL A 149 -10.14 10.00 -11.17
N GLU A 150 -11.36 9.46 -11.17
CA GLU A 150 -12.15 9.23 -9.95
C GLU A 150 -11.36 8.45 -8.89
N THR A 151 -11.67 8.69 -7.62
CA THR A 151 -10.96 8.08 -6.48
C THR A 151 -11.89 7.87 -5.30
N TYR A 152 -11.42 7.11 -4.32
CA TYR A 152 -12.00 7.01 -2.98
C TYR A 152 -10.90 7.21 -1.93
N ARG A 153 -11.26 7.40 -0.65
CA ARG A 153 -10.29 7.87 0.37
C ARG A 153 -9.07 6.95 0.57
N GLN A 154 -9.27 5.64 0.61
CA GLN A 154 -8.18 4.67 0.85
C GLN A 154 -7.19 4.67 -0.33
N GLU A 155 -7.71 4.77 -1.56
CA GLU A 155 -6.88 4.90 -2.76
C GLU A 155 -6.15 6.26 -2.79
N LEU A 156 -6.83 7.34 -2.39
CA LEU A 156 -6.26 8.69 -2.40
C LEU A 156 -5.11 8.84 -1.40
N GLU A 157 -5.24 8.28 -0.18
CA GLU A 157 -4.16 8.29 0.83
C GLU A 157 -2.85 7.75 0.24
N ALA A 158 -2.90 6.55 -0.34
CA ALA A 158 -1.72 5.90 -0.91
C ALA A 158 -1.10 6.71 -2.07
N LYS A 159 -1.92 7.30 -2.94
CA LYS A 159 -1.47 8.15 -4.06
C LYS A 159 -0.72 9.38 -3.56
N LEU A 160 -1.30 10.09 -2.59
CA LEU A 160 -0.70 11.32 -2.05
C LEU A 160 0.62 11.03 -1.33
N ILE A 161 0.71 9.94 -0.58
CA ILE A 161 1.96 9.52 0.06
C ILE A 161 3.03 9.21 -0.98
N GLY A 162 2.68 8.56 -2.08
CA GLY A 162 3.58 8.31 -3.21
C GLY A 162 4.12 9.60 -3.84
N PHE A 163 3.30 10.64 -3.96
CA PHE A 163 3.75 11.96 -4.42
C PHE A 163 4.69 12.62 -3.42
N ILE A 164 4.26 12.76 -2.15
CA ILE A 164 5.06 13.39 -1.09
C ILE A 164 6.40 12.69 -0.94
N TYR A 165 6.43 11.36 -0.95
CA TYR A 165 7.65 10.59 -0.77
C TYR A 165 8.63 10.67 -1.95
N ALA A 166 8.15 11.07 -3.14
CA ALA A 166 8.99 11.32 -4.31
C ALA A 166 9.93 12.53 -4.09
N HIS A 167 9.55 13.47 -3.21
CA HIS A 167 10.32 14.65 -2.81
C HIS A 167 11.35 14.32 -1.72
N PRO A 168 12.66 14.43 -1.97
CA PRO A 168 13.70 14.14 -0.99
C PRO A 168 13.58 14.94 0.32
N GLU A 169 13.17 16.21 0.20
CA GLU A 169 13.02 17.16 1.30
C GLU A 169 11.97 16.73 2.32
N TYR A 170 10.90 16.04 1.89
CA TYR A 170 9.81 15.62 2.77
C TYR A 170 10.03 14.23 3.39
N ARG A 171 10.97 13.41 2.88
CA ARG A 171 11.18 12.03 3.37
C ARG A 171 11.52 11.95 4.86
N ARG A 172 12.06 13.02 5.43
CA ARG A 172 12.46 13.08 6.84
C ARG A 172 11.32 13.50 7.75
N THR A 173 10.44 14.37 7.28
CA THR A 173 9.28 14.85 8.04
C THR A 173 8.06 13.95 7.87
N MET A 174 7.97 13.23 6.75
CA MET A 174 6.85 12.33 6.47
C MET A 174 6.89 11.09 7.37
N THR A 175 5.81 10.89 8.11
CA THR A 175 5.71 9.87 9.18
C THR A 175 4.81 8.69 8.81
N ASN A 176 4.19 8.73 7.61
CA ASN A 176 3.45 7.59 7.07
C ASN A 176 4.35 6.38 6.95
N ARG A 177 3.87 5.26 7.51
CA ARG A 177 4.59 3.98 7.49
C ARG A 177 3.96 2.98 6.54
N GLU A 178 2.67 3.13 6.33
CA GLU A 178 1.99 2.52 5.23
C GLU A 178 2.45 3.22 3.94
N PHE A 179 2.66 2.47 2.85
CA PHE A 179 2.97 2.98 1.49
C PHE A 179 4.39 3.51 1.20
N VAL A 180 5.30 3.54 2.17
CA VAL A 180 6.74 3.75 1.92
C VAL A 180 7.53 2.43 1.97
N PRO A 181 8.70 2.32 1.31
CA PRO A 181 9.51 1.11 1.36
C PRO A 181 9.93 0.74 2.79
N ASN A 182 9.87 -0.55 3.15
CA ASN A 182 10.29 -1.02 4.48
C ASN A 182 11.74 -0.68 4.82
N GLN A 183 12.62 -0.52 3.82
CA GLN A 183 13.99 -0.05 4.03
C GLN A 183 13.99 1.28 4.80
N VAL A 184 13.10 2.21 4.46
CA VAL A 184 12.98 3.51 5.13
C VAL A 184 12.60 3.33 6.58
N LEU A 185 11.64 2.44 6.86
CA LEU A 185 11.20 2.15 8.22
C LEU A 185 12.30 1.52 9.06
N HIS A 186 13.10 0.64 8.45
CA HIS A 186 14.27 0.05 9.09
C HIS A 186 15.32 1.11 9.43
N GLU A 187 15.63 2.01 8.49
CA GLU A 187 16.59 3.10 8.70
C GLU A 187 16.10 4.12 9.74
N ILE A 188 14.81 4.46 9.75
CA ILE A 188 14.17 5.27 10.79
C ILE A 188 14.32 4.60 12.16
N GLY A 189 14.02 3.30 12.25
CA GLY A 189 14.14 2.54 13.50
C GLY A 189 15.56 2.52 14.06
N LEU A 190 16.57 2.45 13.19
CA LEU A 190 17.98 2.52 13.59
C LEU A 190 18.43 3.92 14.02
N ALA A 191 17.88 4.96 13.40
CA ALA A 191 18.29 6.34 13.64
C ALA A 191 17.54 7.01 14.80
N GLY A 192 16.30 6.62 15.08
CA GLY A 192 15.44 7.30 16.04
C GLY A 192 15.21 8.77 15.68
N HIS A 193 15.23 9.66 16.66
CA HIS A 193 15.09 11.12 16.43
C HIS A 193 16.20 11.70 15.54
N ASN A 194 17.40 11.10 15.51
CA ASN A 194 18.49 11.55 14.63
C ASN A 194 18.17 11.34 13.14
N TRP A 195 17.10 10.61 12.81
CA TRP A 195 16.59 10.50 11.45
C TRP A 195 16.33 11.88 10.81
N LEU A 196 15.87 12.85 11.61
CA LEU A 196 15.51 14.19 11.14
C LEU A 196 16.71 15.03 10.69
N THR A 197 17.89 14.75 11.25
CA THR A 197 19.14 15.48 10.96
C THR A 197 20.11 14.70 10.08
N ALA A 198 19.81 13.43 9.78
CA ALA A 198 20.63 12.59 8.92
C ALA A 198 20.57 13.04 7.44
N GLU A 199 21.72 13.06 6.78
CA GLU A 199 21.79 13.36 5.34
C GLU A 199 21.03 12.31 4.51
N SER A 200 20.17 12.78 3.60
CA SER A 200 19.53 11.91 2.62
C SER A 200 20.53 11.46 1.56
N ARG A 201 20.73 10.15 1.46
CA ARG A 201 21.64 9.55 0.46
C ARG A 201 20.95 9.24 -0.88
N LYS A 202 19.61 9.21 -0.93
CA LYS A 202 18.84 8.85 -2.13
C LYS A 202 18.29 10.08 -2.83
N GLN A 203 18.48 10.15 -4.15
CA GLN A 203 17.83 11.15 -5.00
C GLN A 203 16.30 10.97 -5.03
N GLY A 204 15.61 12.04 -5.37
CA GLY A 204 14.16 12.08 -5.55
C GLY A 204 13.72 11.56 -6.90
N THR A 205 12.45 11.23 -7.01
CA THR A 205 11.78 10.96 -8.30
C THR A 205 10.71 11.99 -8.60
N ALA A 206 10.59 13.05 -7.79
CA ALA A 206 9.53 14.06 -7.90
C ALA A 206 9.51 14.73 -9.28
N ASP A 207 10.68 15.15 -9.78
CA ASP A 207 10.82 15.85 -11.07
C ASP A 207 10.88 14.91 -12.28
N VAL A 208 10.78 13.58 -12.07
CA VAL A 208 10.83 12.61 -13.16
C VAL A 208 9.45 12.59 -13.85
N PRO A 209 9.37 12.91 -15.16
CA PRO A 209 8.12 12.84 -15.90
C PRO A 209 7.67 11.37 -16.03
N PRO A 210 6.37 11.11 -16.31
CA PRO A 210 5.91 9.75 -16.54
C PRO A 210 6.63 9.14 -17.75
N ARG A 211 6.98 7.86 -17.65
CA ARG A 211 7.75 7.17 -18.72
C ARG A 211 6.98 7.04 -20.02
N TYR A 212 5.67 7.13 -19.94
CA TYR A 212 4.77 7.08 -21.08
C TYR A 212 3.48 7.77 -20.69
N ASP A 213 2.85 8.38 -21.69
CA ASP A 213 1.61 9.10 -21.54
C ASP A 213 0.44 8.11 -21.64
N LEU A 214 -0.02 7.59 -20.50
CA LEU A 214 -1.31 6.86 -20.42
C LEU A 214 -2.47 7.80 -20.17
N LEU A 215 -2.21 8.95 -19.56
CA LEU A 215 -3.23 9.86 -19.09
C LEU A 215 -3.53 10.87 -20.21
N THR A 216 -4.01 10.35 -21.34
CA THR A 216 -4.83 11.21 -22.22
C THR A 216 -6.11 11.56 -21.47
N ASP A 217 -6.77 12.67 -21.79
CA ASP A 217 -7.91 13.26 -21.05
C ASP A 217 -9.11 12.30 -20.77
N HIS A 218 -9.05 11.02 -21.16
CA HIS A 218 -10.14 10.06 -21.18
C HIS A 218 -9.82 8.61 -20.75
N ASP A 219 -8.63 8.29 -20.19
CA ASP A 219 -8.38 6.91 -19.71
C ASP A 219 -9.11 6.65 -18.36
N SER A 220 -10.16 5.84 -18.39
CA SER A 220 -10.83 5.34 -17.19
C SER A 220 -9.90 4.41 -16.38
N LYS A 221 -10.15 4.26 -15.07
CA LYS A 221 -9.38 3.31 -14.24
C LYS A 221 -9.38 1.87 -14.81
N ALA A 222 -10.47 1.45 -15.47
CA ALA A 222 -10.54 0.14 -16.12
C ALA A 222 -9.64 0.01 -17.36
N GLU A 223 -9.43 1.10 -18.09
CA GLU A 223 -8.48 1.15 -19.21
C GLU A 223 -7.04 1.14 -18.70
N LEU A 224 -6.74 1.87 -17.62
CA LEU A 224 -5.44 1.83 -16.95
C LEU A 224 -5.07 0.41 -16.48
N TRP A 225 -6.03 -0.34 -15.92
CA TRP A 225 -5.85 -1.75 -15.60
C TRP A 225 -5.45 -2.58 -16.85
N THR A 226 -6.18 -2.38 -17.95
CA THR A 226 -5.92 -3.08 -19.21
C THR A 226 -4.54 -2.73 -19.79
N HIS A 227 -4.13 -1.47 -19.72
CA HIS A 227 -2.82 -0.99 -20.14
C HIS A 227 -1.70 -1.60 -19.29
N TRP A 228 -1.86 -1.62 -17.97
CA TRP A 228 -0.89 -2.23 -17.08
C TRP A 228 -0.72 -3.73 -17.36
N LEU A 229 -1.82 -4.48 -17.54
CA LEU A 229 -1.74 -5.90 -17.90
C LEU A 229 -1.00 -6.11 -19.24
N LYS A 230 -1.29 -5.30 -20.27
CA LYS A 230 -0.62 -5.39 -21.59
C LYS A 230 0.89 -5.17 -21.48
N ARG A 231 1.32 -4.36 -20.53
CA ARG A 231 2.72 -4.01 -20.32
C ARG A 231 3.48 -5.05 -19.50
N TYR A 232 2.85 -5.62 -18.47
CA TYR A 232 3.56 -6.41 -17.46
C TYR A 232 3.19 -7.88 -17.41
N VAL A 233 1.94 -8.25 -17.68
CA VAL A 233 1.46 -9.62 -17.45
C VAL A 233 1.34 -10.39 -18.76
N TYR A 234 0.68 -9.81 -19.77
CA TYR A 234 0.49 -10.49 -21.05
C TYR A 234 1.78 -10.78 -21.83
N PRO A 235 2.85 -9.98 -21.76
CA PRO A 235 4.12 -10.35 -22.39
C PRO A 235 4.68 -11.68 -21.87
N ASP A 236 4.48 -11.98 -20.57
CA ASP A 236 4.93 -13.24 -19.98
C ASP A 236 4.09 -14.44 -20.49
N PHE A 237 2.86 -14.23 -21.00
CA PHE A 237 2.04 -15.33 -21.54
C PHE A 237 2.48 -15.78 -22.94
N VAL A 238 3.21 -14.93 -23.65
CA VAL A 238 3.64 -15.18 -25.04
C VAL A 238 5.13 -15.40 -25.17
N ASP A 239 5.90 -15.08 -24.13
CA ASP A 239 7.33 -15.37 -24.08
C ASP A 239 7.54 -16.87 -23.84
N GLU A 240 8.04 -17.57 -24.87
CA GLU A 240 8.32 -19.02 -24.83
C GLU A 240 9.35 -19.40 -23.75
N SER A 241 10.13 -18.44 -23.25
CA SER A 241 11.08 -18.64 -22.15
C SER A 241 10.43 -18.54 -20.77
N THR A 242 9.19 -18.08 -20.69
CA THR A 242 8.40 -17.99 -19.46
C THR A 242 7.27 -19.01 -19.46
N VAL A 243 7.05 -19.66 -18.31
CA VAL A 243 6.05 -20.74 -18.15
C VAL A 243 4.70 -20.16 -17.71
N ASP A 244 4.26 -19.04 -18.28
CA ASP A 244 3.02 -18.37 -17.86
C ASP A 244 1.85 -18.66 -18.82
N PRO A 245 0.60 -18.71 -18.31
CA PRO A 245 0.19 -18.52 -16.91
C PRO A 245 0.52 -19.73 -16.02
N ILE A 246 1.09 -19.50 -14.83
CA ILE A 246 1.45 -20.58 -13.88
C ILE A 246 0.27 -20.88 -12.92
N PRO A 247 -0.23 -22.13 -12.85
CA PRO A 247 -1.21 -22.51 -11.84
C PRO A 247 -0.67 -22.30 -10.42
N LEU A 248 -1.46 -21.68 -9.54
CA LEU A 248 -1.09 -21.48 -8.14
C LEU A 248 -0.99 -22.83 -7.41
N PHE A 249 -1.92 -23.74 -7.68
CA PHE A 249 -2.03 -25.04 -7.02
C PHE A 249 -1.65 -26.18 -7.94
N GLU A 250 -1.15 -27.27 -7.35
CA GLU A 250 -1.04 -28.56 -8.03
C GLU A 250 -2.41 -29.25 -8.01
N THR A 251 -2.93 -29.59 -9.18
CA THR A 251 -4.26 -30.22 -9.33
C THR A 251 -4.21 -31.47 -10.18
N ASP A 252 -5.19 -32.35 -9.99
CA ASP A 252 -5.51 -33.39 -10.97
C ASP A 252 -6.37 -32.86 -12.14
N ASP A 253 -6.80 -33.76 -13.02
CA ASP A 253 -7.63 -33.44 -14.20
C ASP A 253 -9.03 -32.91 -13.83
N GLN A 254 -9.45 -33.07 -12.58
CA GLN A 254 -10.74 -32.62 -12.06
C GLN A 254 -10.60 -31.36 -11.19
N LEU A 255 -9.45 -30.70 -11.21
CA LEU A 255 -9.12 -29.52 -10.39
C LEU A 255 -9.13 -29.79 -8.89
N GLN A 256 -8.95 -31.05 -8.47
CA GLN A 256 -8.75 -31.40 -7.07
C GLN A 256 -7.36 -30.97 -6.64
N VAL A 257 -7.26 -30.06 -5.66
CA VAL A 257 -5.95 -29.58 -5.20
C VAL A 257 -5.24 -30.65 -4.37
N ALA A 258 -4.02 -31.00 -4.78
CA ALA A 258 -3.15 -31.89 -4.03
C ALA A 258 -2.83 -31.31 -2.64
N LEU A 259 -2.55 -32.18 -1.67
CA LEU A 259 -2.17 -31.79 -0.32
C LEU A 259 -0.71 -32.10 -0.04
N THR A 260 -0.08 -31.29 0.81
CA THR A 260 1.24 -31.57 1.38
C THR A 260 1.14 -32.66 2.46
N ASP A 261 2.28 -33.18 2.92
CA ASP A 261 2.35 -34.11 4.06
C ASP A 261 1.76 -33.53 5.35
N SER A 262 1.75 -32.20 5.48
CA SER A 262 1.12 -31.46 6.58
C SER A 262 -0.36 -31.15 6.36
N SER A 263 -1.00 -31.76 5.33
CA SER A 263 -2.40 -31.54 4.96
C SER A 263 -2.72 -30.07 4.63
N ARG A 264 -1.76 -29.36 4.04
CA ARG A 264 -1.95 -28.01 3.49
C ARG A 264 -2.19 -28.09 1.98
N LEU A 265 -2.84 -27.08 1.40
CA LEU A 265 -2.97 -26.98 -0.06
C LEU A 265 -1.59 -26.91 -0.70
N LYS A 266 -1.31 -27.81 -1.66
CA LYS A 266 -0.03 -27.88 -2.34
C LYS A 266 0.00 -26.86 -3.48
N ARG A 267 0.95 -25.93 -3.42
CA ARG A 267 1.28 -25.05 -4.54
C ARG A 267 1.92 -25.84 -5.67
N SER A 268 1.79 -25.39 -6.92
CA SER A 268 2.53 -26.03 -8.01
C SER A 268 4.03 -25.82 -7.87
N ASP A 269 4.83 -26.83 -8.25
CA ASP A 269 6.30 -26.70 -8.24
C ASP A 269 6.78 -25.55 -9.13
N ALA A 270 6.07 -25.28 -10.23
CA ALA A 270 6.36 -24.19 -11.15
C ALA A 270 6.21 -22.81 -10.49
N ILE A 271 5.18 -22.61 -9.66
CA ILE A 271 5.00 -21.32 -8.96
C ILE A 271 6.04 -21.14 -7.85
N ASP A 272 6.41 -22.23 -7.16
CA ASP A 272 7.47 -22.19 -6.15
C ASP A 272 8.81 -21.81 -6.79
N GLU A 273 9.16 -22.36 -7.96
CA GLU A 273 10.38 -21.95 -8.65
C GLU A 273 10.30 -20.51 -9.20
N ARG A 274 9.14 -20.05 -9.68
CA ARG A 274 8.96 -18.64 -10.10
C ARG A 274 9.19 -17.69 -8.92
N ILE A 275 8.60 -17.95 -7.76
CA ILE A 275 8.80 -17.14 -6.55
C ILE A 275 10.27 -17.11 -6.14
N ARG A 276 10.99 -18.25 -6.23
CA ARG A 276 12.43 -18.31 -5.94
C ARG A 276 13.24 -17.52 -6.94
N THR A 277 12.98 -17.69 -8.23
CA THR A 277 13.69 -17.00 -9.31
C THR A 277 13.55 -15.49 -9.20
N GLU A 278 12.33 -14.99 -9.03
CA GLU A 278 12.10 -13.56 -8.82
C GLU A 278 12.67 -13.11 -7.48
N GLY A 279 12.49 -13.86 -6.40
CA GLY A 279 12.99 -13.51 -5.07
C GLY A 279 14.52 -13.41 -5.00
N ARG A 280 15.25 -14.27 -5.72
CA ARG A 280 16.72 -14.22 -5.83
C ARG A 280 17.23 -12.95 -6.51
N LYS A 281 16.40 -12.22 -7.27
CA LYS A 281 16.75 -10.88 -7.78
C LYS A 281 16.79 -9.84 -6.65
N CYS A 282 16.01 -10.05 -5.60
CA CYS A 282 15.93 -9.14 -4.45
C CYS A 282 16.97 -9.47 -3.36
N VAL A 283 17.32 -10.74 -3.16
CA VAL A 283 18.13 -11.18 -2.01
C VAL A 283 19.26 -12.14 -2.38
N HIS A 284 20.24 -12.24 -1.49
CA HIS A 284 21.32 -13.22 -1.51
C HIS A 284 21.61 -13.72 -0.10
N SER A 285 22.51 -14.70 0.06
CA SER A 285 22.87 -15.27 1.35
C SER A 285 23.33 -14.26 2.41
N GLY A 286 23.87 -13.11 1.99
CA GLY A 286 24.29 -12.01 2.87
C GLY A 286 23.23 -10.95 3.20
N GLY A 287 21.96 -11.08 2.77
CA GLY A 287 20.93 -10.04 2.97
C GLY A 287 20.24 -9.57 1.69
N VAL A 288 19.79 -8.32 1.69
CA VAL A 288 19.10 -7.71 0.53
C VAL A 288 20.14 -7.23 -0.48
N ARG A 289 19.88 -7.42 -1.78
CA ARG A 289 20.78 -6.99 -2.85
C ARG A 289 20.67 -5.49 -3.10
N ASP A 290 21.80 -4.85 -3.36
CA ASP A 290 21.88 -3.46 -3.81
C ASP A 290 21.63 -3.33 -5.33
N ALA A 291 20.59 -3.99 -5.83
CA ALA A 291 20.20 -4.01 -7.25
C ALA A 291 18.88 -3.27 -7.53
N GLY A 292 18.39 -2.51 -6.53
CA GLY A 292 17.14 -1.74 -6.61
C GLY A 292 15.85 -2.56 -6.56
N TYR A 293 15.92 -3.90 -6.41
CA TYR A 293 14.73 -4.73 -6.29
C TYR A 293 14.19 -4.75 -4.86
N GLU A 294 13.00 -4.18 -4.67
CA GLU A 294 12.41 -3.91 -3.35
C GLU A 294 11.67 -5.13 -2.77
N GLY A 295 11.31 -6.09 -3.63
CA GLY A 295 10.55 -7.27 -3.27
C GLY A 295 9.77 -7.82 -4.45
N LEU A 296 8.71 -8.58 -4.17
CA LEU A 296 7.84 -9.18 -5.17
C LEU A 296 6.48 -8.48 -5.18
N LEU A 297 6.00 -8.14 -6.38
CA LEU A 297 4.60 -7.85 -6.68
C LEU A 297 3.96 -9.12 -7.21
N TYR A 298 2.72 -9.40 -6.80
CA TYR A 298 2.00 -10.56 -7.29
C TYR A 298 0.51 -10.30 -7.54
N LEU A 299 -0.03 -11.03 -8.51
CA LEU A 299 -1.43 -11.00 -8.93
C LEU A 299 -1.95 -12.44 -8.98
N MET A 300 -2.90 -12.76 -8.10
CA MET A 300 -3.72 -13.98 -8.19
C MET A 300 -4.92 -13.69 -9.10
N PHE A 301 -5.15 -14.54 -10.08
CA PHE A 301 -6.20 -14.32 -11.08
C PHE A 301 -6.81 -15.63 -11.59
N GLN A 302 -7.95 -15.49 -12.26
CA GLN A 302 -8.58 -16.54 -13.07
C GLN A 302 -8.67 -16.06 -14.51
N LEU A 303 -8.73 -17.01 -15.46
CA LEU A 303 -8.86 -16.73 -16.88
C LEU A 303 -10.26 -17.06 -17.34
N VAL A 304 -10.93 -16.08 -17.93
CA VAL A 304 -12.29 -16.23 -18.45
C VAL A 304 -12.26 -16.00 -19.95
N ASP A 305 -12.90 -16.91 -20.69
CA ASP A 305 -13.15 -16.72 -22.11
C ASP A 305 -14.20 -15.61 -22.28
N THR A 306 -13.91 -14.66 -23.15
CA THR A 306 -14.84 -13.58 -23.47
C THR A 306 -15.24 -13.72 -24.92
N ASP A 307 -16.51 -14.04 -25.14
CA ASP A 307 -17.12 -14.24 -26.46
C ASP A 307 -16.62 -13.19 -27.47
N GLY A 308 -15.73 -13.62 -28.37
CA GLY A 308 -15.26 -12.83 -29.50
C GLY A 308 -14.00 -11.98 -29.29
N ARG A 309 -13.25 -12.12 -28.20
CA ARG A 309 -11.88 -11.57 -28.12
C ARG A 309 -10.84 -12.64 -28.42
N ASP A 310 -9.78 -12.28 -29.15
CA ASP A 310 -8.65 -13.17 -29.45
C ASP A 310 -7.81 -13.57 -28.22
N ARG A 311 -8.15 -13.08 -27.02
CA ARG A 311 -7.38 -13.31 -25.80
C ARG A 311 -8.28 -13.47 -24.58
N LEU A 312 -7.91 -14.42 -23.72
CA LEU A 312 -8.52 -14.62 -22.40
C LEU A 312 -8.45 -13.34 -21.55
N THR A 313 -9.55 -13.08 -20.85
CA THR A 313 -9.64 -11.97 -19.90
C THR A 313 -9.06 -12.40 -18.56
N ILE A 314 -8.12 -11.61 -18.04
CA ILE A 314 -7.57 -11.78 -16.69
C ILE A 314 -8.55 -11.15 -15.71
N VAL A 315 -9.18 -12.00 -14.89
CA VAL A 315 -10.03 -11.56 -13.78
C VAL A 315 -9.20 -11.54 -12.50
N PRO A 316 -8.82 -10.36 -11.98
CA PRO A 316 -8.04 -10.27 -10.76
C PRO A 316 -8.86 -10.78 -9.58
N ARG A 317 -8.24 -11.63 -8.77
CA ARG A 317 -8.79 -12.11 -7.50
C ARG A 317 -8.08 -11.50 -6.31
N TYR A 318 -6.76 -11.31 -6.39
CA TYR A 318 -6.02 -10.65 -5.32
C TYR A 318 -4.72 -10.04 -5.85
N ILE A 319 -4.42 -8.84 -5.41
CA ILE A 319 -3.14 -8.16 -5.66
C ILE A 319 -2.43 -8.00 -4.33
N GLY A 320 -1.12 -8.24 -4.31
CA GLY A 320 -0.35 -7.85 -3.15
C GLY A 320 1.14 -7.82 -3.36
N LYS A 321 1.87 -7.49 -2.28
CA LYS A 321 3.33 -7.44 -2.27
C LYS A 321 3.97 -8.29 -1.18
N ALA A 322 5.26 -8.54 -1.35
CA ALA A 322 6.16 -9.02 -0.31
C ALA A 322 7.50 -8.27 -0.44
N GLU A 323 7.84 -7.45 0.54
CA GLU A 323 9.09 -6.68 0.53
C GLU A 323 10.28 -7.52 1.02
N ALA A 324 11.41 -7.37 0.33
CA ALA A 324 12.68 -7.99 0.65
C ALA A 324 13.28 -7.42 1.94
N TYR A 325 13.15 -6.09 2.11
CA TYR A 325 13.44 -5.44 3.38
C TYR A 325 12.39 -5.78 4.43
N GLY A 326 12.85 -6.18 5.61
CA GLY A 326 12.01 -6.30 6.79
C GLY A 326 11.81 -4.94 7.46
N LYS A 327 10.71 -4.79 8.21
CA LYS A 327 10.52 -3.61 9.07
C LYS A 327 11.47 -3.58 10.27
N LYS A 328 11.93 -4.75 10.73
CA LYS A 328 12.79 -4.92 11.93
C LYS A 328 14.23 -5.21 11.55
N ASN A 329 14.40 -6.20 10.69
CA ASN A 329 15.69 -6.65 10.21
C ASN A 329 15.84 -6.20 8.77
N GLU A 330 17.08 -5.97 8.36
CA GLU A 330 17.42 -5.72 6.97
C GLU A 330 16.74 -6.74 6.04
N LEU A 331 16.81 -8.04 6.37
CA LEU A 331 16.16 -9.10 5.62
C LEU A 331 14.78 -9.49 6.18
N SER A 332 13.76 -9.43 5.34
CA SER A 332 12.40 -9.88 5.62
C SER A 332 12.32 -11.39 5.83
N ALA A 333 11.54 -11.83 6.83
CA ALA A 333 11.28 -13.24 7.08
C ALA A 333 10.62 -13.96 5.89
N ASN A 334 10.00 -13.21 4.97
CA ASN A 334 9.42 -13.76 3.74
C ASN A 334 10.49 -14.22 2.73
N PHE A 335 11.73 -13.74 2.86
CA PHE A 335 12.82 -14.00 1.92
C PHE A 335 13.97 -14.80 2.53
N THR A 336 13.94 -15.10 3.83
CA THR A 336 15.02 -15.85 4.51
C THR A 336 15.35 -17.19 3.85
N GLU A 337 14.32 -17.98 3.50
CA GLU A 337 14.53 -19.28 2.84
C GLU A 337 15.04 -19.14 1.40
N ILE A 338 14.64 -18.08 0.69
CA ILE A 338 15.08 -17.78 -0.66
C ILE A 338 16.56 -17.35 -0.64
N ALA A 339 16.93 -16.47 0.28
CA ALA A 339 18.29 -15.98 0.49
C ALA A 339 19.26 -17.11 0.87
N ALA A 340 18.81 -18.04 1.71
CA ALA A 340 19.59 -19.19 2.16
C ALA A 340 19.54 -20.38 1.18
N GLU A 341 18.83 -20.27 0.06
CA GLU A 341 18.61 -21.34 -0.93
C GLU A 341 18.07 -22.65 -0.32
N ARG A 342 17.18 -22.54 0.66
CA ARG A 342 16.56 -23.68 1.35
C ARG A 342 15.17 -23.99 0.80
N SER A 343 14.77 -25.25 0.89
CA SER A 343 13.48 -25.74 0.35
C SER A 343 12.26 -25.39 1.20
N SER A 344 12.43 -24.94 2.45
CA SER A 344 11.31 -24.55 3.32
C SER A 344 10.49 -23.42 2.71
N THR A 345 9.16 -23.48 2.86
CA THR A 345 8.22 -22.51 2.30
C THR A 345 7.28 -21.90 3.34
N ARG A 346 7.61 -21.95 4.63
CA ARG A 346 6.71 -21.47 5.70
C ARG A 346 6.21 -20.03 5.53
N SER A 347 7.12 -19.09 5.24
CA SER A 347 6.80 -17.66 5.06
C SER A 347 6.77 -17.22 3.59
N PHE A 348 7.72 -17.75 2.82
CA PHE A 348 7.84 -17.74 1.37
C PHE A 348 7.09 -16.64 0.60
N ALA A 349 7.67 -15.44 0.57
CA ALA A 349 7.13 -14.29 -0.17
C ALA A 349 5.63 -14.02 0.06
N ARG A 350 5.13 -14.24 1.29
CA ARG A 350 3.70 -14.16 1.68
C ARG A 350 2.82 -15.32 1.21
N TRP A 351 3.30 -16.20 0.33
CA TRP A 351 2.59 -17.36 -0.21
C TRP A 351 2.85 -18.67 0.55
N GLY A 352 3.52 -18.58 1.70
CA GLY A 352 3.87 -19.75 2.48
C GLY A 352 2.71 -20.54 3.08
N ASP A 353 3.02 -21.75 3.54
CA ASP A 353 2.08 -22.73 4.08
C ASP A 353 1.90 -22.66 5.61
N GLY A 354 2.58 -21.73 6.28
CA GLY A 354 2.37 -21.47 7.71
C GLY A 354 1.08 -20.70 8.00
N ASN A 355 0.66 -20.72 9.26
CA ASN A 355 -0.65 -20.22 9.72
C ASN A 355 -0.90 -18.69 9.62
N TYR A 356 0.04 -17.90 9.08
CA TYR A 356 -0.04 -16.44 8.94
C TYR A 356 0.32 -15.94 7.52
N TRP A 357 0.31 -16.85 6.55
CA TRP A 357 0.64 -16.60 5.14
C TRP A 357 -0.46 -17.16 4.25
N HIS A 358 -0.56 -16.69 3.00
CA HIS A 358 -1.78 -16.82 2.20
C HIS A 358 -2.25 -18.25 2.02
N VAL A 359 -1.36 -19.20 1.71
CA VAL A 359 -1.73 -20.62 1.50
C VAL A 359 -2.05 -21.32 2.81
N GLY A 360 -1.29 -21.05 3.88
CA GLY A 360 -1.58 -21.62 5.18
C GLY A 360 -2.92 -21.13 5.76
N GLU A 361 -3.20 -19.83 5.71
CA GLU A 361 -4.49 -19.27 6.15
C GLU A 361 -5.66 -19.79 5.30
N LEU A 362 -5.47 -19.92 3.99
CA LEU A 362 -6.49 -20.52 3.12
C LEU A 362 -6.72 -22.00 3.45
N SER A 363 -5.66 -22.77 3.69
CA SER A 363 -5.78 -24.17 4.12
C SER A 363 -6.54 -24.27 5.44
N MET A 364 -6.25 -23.41 6.41
CA MET A 364 -7.00 -23.37 7.67
C MET A 364 -8.48 -23.01 7.46
N ALA A 365 -8.79 -22.11 6.51
CA ALA A 365 -10.18 -21.80 6.18
C ALA A 365 -10.93 -22.96 5.54
N LEU A 366 -10.23 -23.84 4.82
CA LEU A 366 -10.82 -25.05 4.23
C LEU A 366 -10.97 -26.20 5.24
N PHE A 367 -10.04 -26.36 6.19
CA PHE A 367 -9.92 -27.58 7.00
C PHE A 367 -10.07 -27.38 8.53
N GLU A 368 -9.97 -26.15 9.05
CA GLU A 368 -9.83 -25.86 10.49
C GLU A 368 -10.77 -24.75 10.99
N ASP A 369 -11.89 -24.49 10.29
CA ASP A 369 -12.90 -23.46 10.64
C ASP A 369 -12.32 -22.03 10.80
N ASP A 370 -11.19 -21.71 10.15
CA ASP A 370 -10.60 -20.37 10.22
C ASP A 370 -11.34 -19.37 9.32
N THR A 371 -11.73 -18.24 9.89
CA THR A 371 -12.58 -17.25 9.20
C THR A 371 -11.82 -16.24 8.35
N ARG A 372 -10.50 -16.14 8.48
CA ARG A 372 -9.70 -15.06 7.87
C ARG A 372 -9.79 -15.06 6.34
N LYS A 373 -9.78 -16.26 5.75
CA LYS A 373 -9.79 -16.52 4.30
C LYS A 373 -11.06 -17.20 3.80
N VAL A 374 -12.15 -17.21 4.58
CA VAL A 374 -13.46 -17.71 4.12
C VAL A 374 -13.92 -17.08 2.80
N PRO A 375 -13.74 -15.77 2.54
CA PRO A 375 -14.07 -15.21 1.23
C PRO A 375 -13.30 -15.85 0.07
N TRP A 376 -12.02 -16.19 0.27
CA TRP A 376 -11.22 -16.88 -0.75
C TRP A 376 -11.68 -18.33 -0.92
N ALA A 377 -11.94 -19.05 0.18
CA ALA A 377 -12.46 -20.41 0.12
C ALA A 377 -13.80 -20.45 -0.64
N SER A 378 -14.74 -19.58 -0.27
CA SER A 378 -16.06 -19.42 -0.90
C SER A 378 -15.96 -19.12 -2.39
N GLU A 379 -15.01 -18.27 -2.81
CA GLU A 379 -14.92 -17.82 -4.19
C GLU A 379 -14.13 -18.77 -5.09
N LEU A 380 -13.11 -19.45 -4.57
CA LEU A 380 -12.18 -20.25 -5.36
C LEU A 380 -12.51 -21.75 -5.35
N PHE A 381 -13.15 -22.26 -4.29
CA PHE A 381 -13.39 -23.69 -4.10
C PHE A 381 -14.88 -24.03 -4.10
N GLU A 382 -15.20 -25.25 -4.52
CA GLU A 382 -16.52 -25.79 -4.29
C GLU A 382 -16.74 -26.11 -2.80
N GLN A 383 -17.96 -25.84 -2.33
CA GLN A 383 -18.36 -26.01 -0.93
C GLN A 383 -18.07 -27.43 -0.41
N GLY A 384 -17.49 -27.54 0.79
CA GLY A 384 -17.19 -28.83 1.43
C GLY A 384 -16.04 -29.60 0.79
N THR A 385 -15.31 -29.01 -0.16
CA THR A 385 -14.23 -29.68 -0.89
C THR A 385 -12.97 -28.83 -1.00
N HIS A 386 -11.87 -29.46 -1.41
CA HIS A 386 -10.64 -28.79 -1.83
C HIS A 386 -10.49 -28.80 -3.37
N ARG A 387 -11.62 -28.86 -4.09
CA ARG A 387 -11.68 -28.77 -5.56
C ARG A 387 -11.92 -27.32 -5.98
N LEU A 388 -11.10 -26.82 -6.90
CA LEU A 388 -11.27 -25.48 -7.44
C LEU A 388 -12.50 -25.41 -8.35
N LYS A 389 -13.21 -24.27 -8.33
CA LYS A 389 -14.30 -24.00 -9.29
C LYS A 389 -13.76 -23.78 -10.70
N GLU A 390 -12.62 -23.11 -10.79
CA GLU A 390 -11.89 -22.80 -12.02
C GLU A 390 -10.39 -22.75 -11.69
N PRO A 391 -9.49 -23.00 -12.66
CA PRO A 391 -8.04 -22.87 -12.45
C PRO A 391 -7.67 -21.50 -11.88
N VAL A 392 -6.84 -21.49 -10.84
CA VAL A 392 -6.33 -20.27 -10.20
C VAL A 392 -4.85 -20.14 -10.54
N TYR A 393 -4.46 -18.96 -11.01
CA TYR A 393 -3.10 -18.65 -11.44
C TYR A 393 -2.47 -17.60 -10.55
N LEU A 394 -1.13 -17.60 -10.51
CA LEU A 394 -0.37 -16.57 -9.81
C LEU A 394 0.73 -16.01 -10.73
N TRP A 395 0.66 -14.72 -10.99
CA TRP A 395 1.74 -13.97 -11.62
C TRP A 395 2.59 -13.30 -10.55
N VAL A 396 3.91 -13.39 -10.67
CA VAL A 396 4.87 -12.86 -9.68
C VAL A 396 6.02 -12.18 -10.40
N LYS A 397 6.39 -10.97 -9.98
CA LYS A 397 7.52 -10.22 -10.53
C LYS A 397 8.32 -9.53 -9.45
N ALA A 398 9.65 -9.61 -9.53
CA ALA A 398 10.51 -8.77 -8.73
C ALA A 398 10.35 -7.31 -9.17
N TRP A 399 10.08 -6.43 -8.21
CA TRP A 399 9.79 -5.02 -8.49
C TRP A 399 11.01 -4.13 -8.27
N ASN A 400 11.28 -3.25 -9.23
CA ASN A 400 12.31 -2.23 -9.17
C ASN A 400 11.73 -0.97 -9.82
N GLN A 401 11.59 0.10 -9.03
CA GLN A 401 10.98 1.36 -9.49
C GLN A 401 11.74 2.04 -10.64
N GLU A 402 13.04 1.77 -10.79
CA GLU A 402 13.85 2.31 -11.88
C GLU A 402 13.64 1.55 -13.20
N LEU A 403 12.98 0.39 -13.16
CA LEU A 403 12.68 -0.42 -14.34
C LEU A 403 11.17 -0.51 -14.60
N HIS A 404 10.36 -0.35 -13.56
CA HIS A 404 8.92 -0.54 -13.59
C HIS A 404 8.16 0.69 -13.12
N THR A 405 6.94 0.83 -13.64
CA THR A 405 6.05 1.97 -13.39
C THR A 405 4.70 1.47 -12.89
N GLY A 406 4.04 2.27 -12.07
CA GLY A 406 2.66 2.03 -11.67
C GLY A 406 1.65 2.17 -12.83
N PRO A 407 0.37 1.90 -12.58
CA PRO A 407 -0.68 1.95 -13.60
C PRO A 407 -0.93 3.35 -14.17
N TYR A 408 -0.39 4.40 -13.55
CA TYR A 408 -0.49 5.79 -14.00
C TYR A 408 0.72 6.26 -14.83
N GLY A 409 1.66 5.38 -15.16
CA GLY A 409 2.82 5.69 -16.01
C GLY A 409 4.05 6.27 -15.29
N TYR A 410 3.99 6.48 -13.98
CA TYR A 410 5.09 7.01 -13.16
C TYR A 410 5.91 5.89 -12.50
N ASP A 411 7.17 6.20 -12.20
CA ASP A 411 8.01 5.37 -11.33
C ASP A 411 7.35 5.27 -9.97
N ALA A 412 7.13 4.04 -9.50
CA ALA A 412 6.44 3.78 -8.25
C ALA A 412 7.19 2.72 -7.45
N TYR A 413 7.41 3.01 -6.17
CA TYR A 413 7.92 2.02 -5.22
C TYR A 413 6.94 0.84 -5.12
N LEU A 414 7.41 -0.34 -4.73
CA LEU A 414 6.58 -1.52 -4.51
C LEU A 414 5.48 -1.26 -3.48
N ALA A 415 5.77 -0.46 -2.45
CA ALA A 415 4.81 -0.05 -1.43
C ALA A 415 3.73 0.92 -1.96
N GLU A 416 4.05 1.67 -3.03
CA GLU A 416 3.15 2.61 -3.69
C GLU A 416 2.31 1.92 -4.78
N VAL A 417 2.91 1.01 -5.56
CA VAL A 417 2.24 0.40 -6.72
C VAL A 417 1.13 -0.58 -6.34
N GLU A 418 1.25 -1.28 -5.21
CA GLU A 418 0.22 -2.23 -4.73
C GLU A 418 -1.17 -1.57 -4.60
N PRO A 419 -1.35 -0.52 -3.78
CA PRO A 419 -2.66 0.13 -3.65
C PRO A 419 -3.13 0.81 -4.94
N GLN A 420 -2.21 1.35 -5.77
CA GLN A 420 -2.57 1.88 -7.08
C GLN A 420 -3.18 0.80 -7.99
N LEU A 421 -2.60 -0.40 -7.99
CA LEU A 421 -3.10 -1.54 -8.77
C LEU A 421 -4.42 -2.08 -8.22
N ILE A 422 -4.57 -2.12 -6.90
CA ILE A 422 -5.85 -2.46 -6.26
C ILE A 422 -6.94 -1.48 -6.71
N GLY A 423 -6.67 -0.18 -6.74
CA GLY A 423 -7.63 0.85 -7.17
C GLY A 423 -8.11 0.68 -8.62
N VAL A 424 -7.18 0.46 -9.56
CA VAL A 424 -7.57 0.24 -10.97
C VAL A 424 -8.22 -1.12 -11.20
N ALA A 425 -7.82 -2.17 -10.47
CA ALA A 425 -8.46 -3.48 -10.53
C ALA A 425 -9.87 -3.48 -9.92
N GLN A 426 -10.07 -2.74 -8.83
CA GLN A 426 -11.38 -2.56 -8.19
C GLN A 426 -12.36 -1.85 -9.12
N ALA A 427 -11.89 -0.84 -9.88
CA ALA A 427 -12.73 -0.19 -10.88
C ALA A 427 -13.09 -1.11 -12.06
N ALA A 428 -12.15 -1.96 -12.49
CA ALA A 428 -12.38 -2.89 -13.59
C ALA A 428 -13.24 -4.11 -13.20
N PHE A 429 -13.12 -4.59 -11.95
CA PHE A 429 -13.72 -5.84 -11.46
C PHE A 429 -14.24 -5.71 -10.02
N PRO A 430 -15.19 -4.80 -9.75
CA PRO A 430 -15.60 -4.44 -8.40
C PRO A 430 -16.16 -5.62 -7.58
N ASP A 431 -16.79 -6.58 -8.26
CA ASP A 431 -17.43 -7.75 -7.64
C ASP A 431 -16.54 -9.00 -7.57
N ARG A 432 -15.30 -8.94 -8.07
CA ARG A 432 -14.44 -10.13 -8.20
C ARG A 432 -13.18 -10.06 -7.36
N LEU A 433 -12.75 -8.85 -6.98
CA LEU A 433 -11.53 -8.61 -6.21
C LEU A 433 -11.72 -8.99 -4.74
N LEU A 434 -10.75 -9.71 -4.18
CA LEU A 434 -10.77 -10.25 -2.81
C LEU A 434 -9.77 -9.54 -1.87
N ASN A 435 -9.27 -8.38 -2.28
CA ASN A 435 -8.50 -7.47 -1.44
C ASN A 435 -9.43 -6.86 -0.37
N LYS A 436 -9.13 -7.04 0.92
CA LYS A 436 -9.88 -6.38 2.01
C LYS A 436 -9.38 -4.97 2.30
N SER A 437 -8.08 -4.75 2.16
CA SER A 437 -7.44 -3.43 2.31
C SER A 437 -7.48 -2.67 0.99
N ASP A 438 -7.38 -1.35 1.07
CA ASP A 438 -7.23 -0.42 -0.06
C ASP A 438 -8.39 -0.45 -1.08
N VAL A 439 -9.52 -1.06 -0.72
CA VAL A 439 -10.80 -1.01 -1.44
C VAL A 439 -11.82 -0.18 -0.66
N PRO A 440 -12.88 0.35 -1.30
CA PRO A 440 -13.98 1.05 -0.63
C PRO A 440 -14.62 0.24 0.49
N ASP A 441 -15.31 0.88 1.43
CA ASP A 441 -15.95 0.17 2.54
C ASP A 441 -17.22 -0.59 2.16
N ASP A 442 -17.86 -0.17 1.08
CA ASP A 442 -19.01 -0.83 0.47
C ASP A 442 -18.62 -1.95 -0.52
N ALA A 443 -17.32 -2.14 -0.76
CA ALA A 443 -16.82 -3.19 -1.65
C ALA A 443 -17.38 -4.58 -1.23
N PRO A 444 -17.81 -5.43 -2.18
CA PRO A 444 -18.46 -6.71 -1.89
C PRO A 444 -17.69 -7.60 -0.90
N ILE A 445 -16.36 -7.59 -0.94
CA ILE A 445 -15.50 -8.32 -0.01
C ILE A 445 -15.66 -7.94 1.48
N LYS A 446 -16.18 -6.73 1.77
CA LYS A 446 -16.44 -6.23 3.13
C LYS A 446 -17.90 -6.33 3.55
N THR A 447 -18.82 -6.31 2.58
CA THR A 447 -20.27 -6.24 2.82
C THR A 447 -20.99 -7.58 2.62
N THR A 448 -20.42 -8.48 1.83
CA THR A 448 -21.02 -9.78 1.54
C THR A 448 -20.74 -10.77 2.67
N GLU A 449 -21.77 -11.50 3.09
CA GLU A 449 -21.62 -12.62 4.01
C GLU A 449 -21.09 -13.84 3.24
N PHE A 450 -19.78 -14.04 3.29
CA PHE A 450 -19.14 -15.22 2.71
C PHE A 450 -19.29 -16.42 3.65
N SER A 451 -19.59 -17.58 3.08
CA SER A 451 -19.67 -18.84 3.82
C SER A 451 -18.97 -19.95 3.06
N PHE A 452 -18.30 -20.82 3.79
CA PHE A 452 -17.69 -22.03 3.25
C PHE A 452 -17.92 -23.20 4.19
N GLU A 453 -18.46 -24.31 3.67
CA GLU A 453 -18.50 -25.57 4.41
C GLU A 453 -17.11 -26.19 4.43
N ALA A 454 -16.54 -26.38 5.63
CA ALA A 454 -15.23 -26.98 5.78
C ALA A 454 -15.18 -28.41 5.21
N VAL A 455 -14.04 -28.79 4.66
CA VAL A 455 -13.80 -30.13 4.14
C VAL A 455 -13.71 -31.10 5.31
N ARG A 456 -14.53 -32.16 5.27
CA ARG A 456 -14.62 -33.16 6.34
C ARG A 456 -13.87 -34.45 6.02
#